data_AF-A0A7Y2E6N9-F1
#
_entry.id   AF-A0A7Y2E6N9-F1
#
_cell.length_a   1.000
_cell.length_b   1.000
_cell.length_c   1.000
_cell.angle_alpha   90.00
_cell.angle_beta   90.00
_cell.angle_gamma   90.00
#
_symmetry.space_group_name_H-M   'P 1'
#
loop_
_entity.id
_entity.type
_entity.pdbx_description
1 polymer ?
#
loop_
_entity_poly.entity_id
_entity_poly.type
_entity_poly.pdbx_seq_one_letter_code
_entity_poly.pdbx_strand_id
1 'polypeptide(L)'
;MNELTHINLIAAWAGLLLGALSGLGLGMGFHRADFMGGYGSHKRRLYRLGHISFFGLGAINGFFWLTVSIAKVQAPLIQSASIALLVGAVAMPLCCLLMAHQPKARLVFSIPVVAIVYGTAATLQTLWVTT
;
A
#
# COMPACT_ATOMS: atom_id res chain seq x y z
N MET A 1 -4.26 6.89 22.62
CA MET A 1 -4.16 6.40 21.23
C MET A 1 -3.59 7.53 20.39
N ASN A 2 -2.48 7.32 19.69
CA ASN A 2 -1.80 8.38 18.94
C ASN A 2 -2.61 8.76 17.69
N GLU A 3 -2.73 10.05 17.37
CA GLU A 3 -3.43 10.55 16.17
C GLU A 3 -2.95 9.86 14.88
N LEU A 4 -1.65 9.57 14.79
CA LEU A 4 -1.01 8.83 13.70
C LEU A 4 -1.64 7.45 13.44
N THR A 5 -2.06 6.75 14.49
CA THR A 5 -2.68 5.43 14.33
C THR A 5 -4.07 5.51 13.67
N HIS A 6 -4.83 6.56 13.96
CA HIS A 6 -6.12 6.82 13.30
C HIS A 6 -5.93 7.15 11.82
N ILE A 7 -4.84 7.83 11.45
CA ILE A 7 -4.52 8.09 10.04
C ILE A 7 -4.28 6.78 9.29
N ASN A 8 -3.64 5.77 9.89
CA ASN A 8 -3.50 4.45 9.26
C ASN A 8 -4.85 3.76 9.06
N LEU A 9 -5.79 3.92 10.00
CA LEU A 9 -7.14 3.37 9.84
C LEU A 9 -7.88 4.04 8.68
N ILE A 10 -7.78 5.37 8.56
CA ILE A 10 -8.33 6.11 7.41
C ILE A 10 -7.66 5.64 6.12
N ALA A 11 -6.33 5.51 6.12
CA ALA A 11 -5.57 5.03 4.97
C ALA A 11 -5.92 3.58 4.60
N ALA A 12 -6.25 2.73 5.57
CA ALA A 12 -6.73 1.38 5.34
C ALA A 12 -8.04 1.41 4.55
N TRP A 13 -9.04 2.11 5.05
CA TRP A 13 -10.35 2.23 4.40
C TRP A 13 -10.28 2.98 3.06
N ALA A 14 -9.49 4.05 2.98
CA ALA A 14 -9.24 4.77 1.74
C ALA A 14 -8.56 3.88 0.71
N GLY A 15 -7.57 3.08 1.12
CA GLY A 15 -6.89 2.10 0.26
C GLY A 15 -7.85 1.04 -0.27
N LEU A 16 -8.72 0.48 0.57
CA LEU A 16 -9.75 -0.46 0.13
C LEU A 16 -10.73 0.18 -0.86
N LEU A 17 -11.18 1.40 -0.58
CA LEU A 17 -12.12 2.13 -1.45
C LEU A 17 -11.48 2.45 -2.81
N LEU A 18 -10.24 2.96 -2.82
CA LEU A 18 -9.49 3.21 -4.05
C LEU A 18 -9.17 1.92 -4.81
N GLY A 19 -8.91 0.83 -4.09
CA GLY A 19 -8.80 -0.51 -4.65
C GLY A 19 -10.08 -0.91 -5.38
N ALA A 20 -11.25 -0.81 -4.72
CA ALA A 20 -12.53 -1.14 -5.34
C ALA A 20 -12.85 -0.26 -6.56
N LEU A 21 -12.63 1.06 -6.46
CA LEU A 21 -12.85 2.00 -7.57
C LEU A 21 -11.91 1.72 -8.75
N SER A 22 -10.63 1.47 -8.49
CA SER A 22 -9.67 1.11 -9.55
C SER A 22 -10.00 -0.24 -10.19
N GLY A 23 -10.52 -1.19 -9.41
CA GLY A 23 -11.01 -2.48 -9.92
C GLY A 23 -12.22 -2.33 -10.83
N LEU A 24 -13.17 -1.47 -10.45
CA LEU A 24 -14.32 -1.11 -11.28
C LEU A 24 -13.88 -0.45 -12.59
N GLY A 25 -12.95 0.51 -12.53
CA GLY A 25 -12.36 1.14 -13.71
C GLY A 25 -11.69 0.14 -14.65
N LEU A 26 -10.92 -0.80 -14.12
CA LEU A 26 -10.29 -1.88 -14.90
C LEU A 26 -11.30 -2.90 -15.45
N GLY A 27 -12.38 -3.16 -14.70
CA GLY A 27 -13.45 -4.10 -15.07
C GLY A 27 -14.34 -3.61 -16.21
N MET A 28 -14.65 -2.30 -16.26
CA MET A 28 -15.45 -1.72 -17.35
C MET A 28 -14.76 -1.81 -18.72
N GLY A 29 -13.43 -1.82 -18.76
CA GLY A 29 -12.64 -1.97 -19.98
C GLY A 29 -12.51 -3.41 -20.51
N PHE A 30 -13.06 -4.41 -19.80
CA PHE A 30 -12.86 -5.83 -20.11
C PHE A 30 -13.48 -6.26 -21.45
N HIS A 31 -14.46 -5.51 -21.95
CA HIS A 31 -15.16 -5.80 -23.20
C HIS A 31 -14.34 -5.46 -24.47
N ARG A 32 -13.22 -4.72 -24.34
CA ARG A 32 -12.36 -4.33 -25.47
C ARG A 32 -11.04 -5.09 -25.42
N ALA A 33 -10.78 -5.93 -26.43
CA ALA A 33 -9.54 -6.72 -26.52
C ALA A 33 -8.26 -5.85 -26.58
N ASP A 34 -8.36 -4.65 -27.14
CA ASP A 34 -7.25 -3.68 -27.26
C ASP A 34 -7.11 -2.73 -26.05
N PHE A 35 -7.93 -2.89 -25.01
CA PHE A 35 -7.91 -1.97 -23.87
C PHE A 35 -6.54 -1.95 -23.19
N MET A 36 -5.90 -0.76 -23.19
CA MET A 36 -4.53 -0.53 -22.71
C MET A 36 -3.43 -1.33 -23.43
N GLY A 37 -3.54 -1.48 -24.75
CA GLY A 37 -2.47 -2.02 -25.60
C GLY A 37 -2.42 -3.56 -25.64
N GLY A 38 -3.54 -4.22 -25.37
CA GLY A 38 -3.70 -5.68 -25.44
C GLY A 38 -3.41 -6.42 -24.13
N TYR A 39 -3.82 -7.68 -24.07
CA TYR A 39 -3.76 -8.52 -22.85
C TYR A 39 -2.33 -8.71 -22.29
N GLY A 40 -1.32 -8.68 -23.17
CA GLY A 40 0.10 -8.87 -22.83
C GLY A 40 0.86 -7.58 -22.49
N SER A 41 0.23 -6.41 -22.52
CA SER A 41 0.95 -5.14 -22.40
C SER A 41 1.54 -4.96 -20.99
N HIS A 42 2.76 -4.41 -20.95
CA HIS A 42 3.44 -4.06 -19.70
C HIS A 42 2.61 -3.08 -18.85
N LYS A 43 1.82 -2.22 -19.51
CA LYS A 43 0.91 -1.27 -18.86
C LYS A 43 -0.17 -2.00 -18.07
N ARG A 44 -0.88 -2.94 -18.69
CA ARG A 44 -1.99 -3.66 -18.05
C ARG A 44 -1.53 -4.51 -16.85
N ARG A 45 -0.32 -5.08 -16.92
CA ARG A 45 0.29 -5.79 -15.78
C ARG A 45 0.56 -4.85 -14.60
N LEU A 46 1.09 -3.65 -14.85
CA LEU A 46 1.35 -2.66 -13.82
C LEU A 46 0.09 -2.05 -13.21
N TYR A 47 -0.94 -1.79 -14.02
CA TYR A 47 -2.23 -1.33 -13.49
C TYR A 47 -2.87 -2.36 -12.57
N ARG A 48 -2.79 -3.66 -12.92
CA ARG A 48 -3.24 -4.74 -12.02
C ARG A 48 -2.42 -4.79 -10.73
N LEU A 49 -1.09 -4.65 -10.81
CA LEU A 49 -0.22 -4.62 -9.64
C LEU A 49 -0.53 -3.41 -8.74
N GLY A 50 -0.76 -2.23 -9.33
CA GLY A 50 -1.17 -1.02 -8.62
C GLY A 50 -2.54 -1.19 -7.94
N HIS A 51 -3.52 -1.76 -8.64
CA HIS A 51 -4.83 -2.10 -8.08
C HIS A 51 -4.72 -3.04 -6.87
N ILE A 52 -3.95 -4.13 -6.99
CA ILE A 52 -3.74 -5.07 -5.87
C ILE A 52 -2.98 -4.40 -4.72
N SER A 53 -2.04 -3.49 -5.02
CA SER A 53 -1.28 -2.77 -3.99
C SER A 53 -2.18 -1.90 -3.11
N PHE A 54 -3.25 -1.30 -3.65
CA PHE A 54 -4.22 -0.55 -2.85
C PHE A 54 -4.90 -1.43 -1.79
N PHE A 55 -5.32 -2.64 -2.16
CA PHE A 55 -5.90 -3.60 -1.22
C PHE A 55 -4.87 -4.14 -0.22
N GLY A 56 -3.71 -4.58 -0.71
CA GLY A 56 -2.66 -5.15 0.14
C GLY A 56 -2.16 -4.15 1.19
N LEU A 57 -1.87 -2.92 0.78
CA LEU A 57 -1.36 -1.88 1.69
C LEU A 57 -2.46 -1.29 2.57
N GLY A 58 -3.69 -1.22 2.07
CA GLY A 58 -4.85 -0.89 2.88
C GLY A 58 -5.03 -1.91 4.02
N ALA A 59 -4.97 -3.20 3.69
CA ALA A 59 -5.06 -4.26 4.69
C ALA A 59 -3.89 -4.24 5.70
N ILE A 60 -2.65 -4.02 5.24
CA ILE A 60 -1.48 -3.91 6.14
C ILE A 60 -1.64 -2.74 7.12
N ASN A 61 -2.10 -1.57 6.67
CA ASN A 61 -2.36 -0.43 7.57
C ASN A 61 -3.50 -0.73 8.56
N GLY A 62 -4.53 -1.46 8.13
CA GLY A 62 -5.61 -1.92 9.01
C GLY A 62 -5.13 -2.89 10.07
N PHE A 63 -4.31 -3.88 9.68
CA PHE A 63 -3.70 -4.82 10.63
C PHE A 63 -2.76 -4.12 11.59
N PHE A 64 -1.93 -3.18 11.12
CA PHE A 64 -1.08 -2.37 11.99
C PHE A 64 -1.89 -1.63 13.05
N TRP A 65 -2.97 -0.95 12.65
CA TRP A 65 -3.86 -0.26 13.59
C TRP A 65 -4.48 -1.24 14.60
N LEU A 66 -4.94 -2.39 14.14
CA LEU A 66 -5.56 -3.41 15.00
C LEU A 66 -4.54 -3.96 16.01
N THR A 67 -3.34 -4.30 15.56
CA THR A 67 -2.26 -4.83 16.40
C THR A 67 -1.83 -3.82 17.48
N VAL A 68 -1.63 -2.55 17.11
CA VAL A 68 -1.30 -1.48 18.07
C VAL A 68 -2.44 -1.24 19.06
N SER A 69 -3.70 -1.32 18.59
CA SER A 69 -4.88 -1.11 19.43
C SER A 69 -5.09 -2.25 20.44
N ILE A 70 -4.93 -3.50 20.02
CA ILE A 70 -5.08 -4.68 20.88
C ILE A 70 -3.93 -4.76 21.88
N ALA A 71 -2.68 -4.61 21.42
CA ALA A 71 -1.50 -4.74 22.27
C ALA A 71 -1.22 -3.48 23.12
N LYS A 72 -2.00 -2.39 22.93
CA LYS A 72 -1.87 -1.09 23.63
C LYS A 72 -0.43 -0.56 23.70
N VAL A 73 0.38 -0.85 22.68
CA VAL A 73 1.81 -0.53 22.72
C VAL A 73 2.02 0.95 22.50
N GLN A 74 2.85 1.57 23.34
CA GLN A 74 3.12 3.01 23.36
C GLN A 74 4.61 3.30 23.14
N ALA A 75 5.23 2.62 22.17
CA ALA A 75 6.64 2.81 21.85
C ALA A 75 6.83 3.94 20.79
N PRO A 76 7.90 4.75 20.88
CA PRO A 76 8.23 5.75 19.87
C PRO A 76 8.47 5.14 18.47
N LEU A 77 8.91 3.87 18.43
CA LEU A 77 9.08 3.11 17.19
C LEU A 77 7.77 2.97 16.39
N ILE A 78 6.61 2.95 17.05
CA ILE A 78 5.28 2.84 16.40
C ILE A 78 4.96 4.05 15.54
N GLN A 79 5.39 5.24 15.95
CA GLN A 79 5.17 6.45 15.14
C GLN A 79 5.96 6.38 13.84
N SER A 80 7.22 5.93 13.91
CA SER A 80 8.05 5.73 12.72
C SER A 80 7.50 4.63 11.82
N ALA A 81 7.01 3.52 12.39
CA ALA A 81 6.40 2.41 11.67
C ALA A 81 5.12 2.87 10.94
N SER A 82 4.27 3.64 11.61
CA SER A 82 3.05 4.23 11.03
C SER A 82 3.37 5.09 9.81
N ILE A 83 4.32 6.01 9.92
CA ILE A 83 4.67 6.90 8.81
C ILE A 83 5.24 6.08 7.64
N ALA A 84 6.10 5.10 7.92
CA ALA A 84 6.68 4.25 6.89
C ALA A 84 5.62 3.43 6.13
N LEU A 85 4.60 2.91 6.84
CA LEU A 85 3.47 2.20 6.22
C LEU A 85 2.55 3.10 5.40
N LEU A 86 2.33 4.35 5.83
CA LEU A 86 1.58 5.35 5.06
C LEU A 86 2.33 5.75 3.78
N VAL A 87 3.63 6.01 3.90
CA VAL A 87 4.50 6.32 2.76
C VAL A 87 4.48 5.16 1.77
N GLY A 88 4.61 3.92 2.25
CA GLY A 88 4.49 2.72 1.42
C GLY A 88 3.13 2.65 0.70
N ALA A 89 2.03 2.86 1.43
CA ALA A 89 0.66 2.80 0.91
C ALA A 89 0.38 3.78 -0.23
N VAL A 90 0.97 4.97 -0.18
CA VAL A 90 0.81 5.99 -1.23
C VAL A 90 1.84 5.83 -2.33
N ALA A 91 3.10 5.56 -1.98
CA ALA A 91 4.18 5.49 -2.94
C ALA A 91 4.05 4.29 -3.90
N MET A 92 3.59 3.13 -3.43
CA MET A 92 3.51 1.92 -4.26
C MET A 92 2.53 2.06 -5.45
N PRO A 93 1.27 2.50 -5.29
CA PRO A 93 0.37 2.72 -6.42
C PRO A 93 0.86 3.87 -7.33
N LEU A 94 1.44 4.93 -6.78
CA LEU A 94 2.04 6.01 -7.59
C LEU A 94 3.21 5.50 -8.42
N CYS A 95 4.10 4.68 -7.87
CA CYS A 95 5.19 4.04 -8.59
C CYS A 95 4.66 3.13 -9.71
N CYS A 96 3.61 2.35 -9.44
CA CYS A 96 2.98 1.49 -10.44
C CYS A 96 2.40 2.30 -11.60
N LEU A 97 1.75 3.44 -11.32
CA LEU A 97 1.24 4.34 -12.36
C LEU A 97 2.37 5.01 -13.14
N LEU A 98 3.37 5.57 -12.47
CA LEU A 98 4.53 6.19 -13.10
C LEU A 98 5.27 5.22 -14.00
N MET A 99 5.47 3.99 -13.54
CA MET A 99 6.17 2.95 -14.32
C MET A 99 5.32 2.41 -15.49
N ALA A 100 3.99 2.58 -15.44
CA ALA A 100 3.11 2.27 -16.57
C ALA A 100 3.28 3.28 -17.72
N HIS A 101 3.62 4.53 -17.40
CA HIS A 101 3.92 5.57 -18.38
C HIS A 101 5.41 5.67 -18.73
N GLN A 102 6.30 5.35 -17.79
CA GLN A 102 7.75 5.43 -17.93
C GLN A 102 8.47 4.17 -17.40
N PRO A 103 8.74 3.17 -18.24
CA PRO A 103 9.36 1.90 -17.81
C PRO A 103 10.81 2.05 -17.29
N LYS A 104 11.45 3.20 -17.49
CA LYS A 104 12.79 3.53 -16.94
C LYS A 104 12.77 3.83 -15.44
N ALA A 105 11.60 4.14 -14.87
CA ALA A 105 11.45 4.49 -13.45
C ALA A 105 11.41 3.26 -12.51
N ARG A 106 11.93 2.08 -12.93
CA ARG A 106 11.92 0.85 -12.13
C ARG A 106 12.56 0.99 -10.76
N LEU A 107 13.61 1.81 -10.64
CA LEU A 107 14.30 2.04 -9.35
C LEU A 107 13.43 2.79 -8.33
N VAL A 108 12.42 3.54 -8.77
CA VAL A 108 11.49 4.23 -7.86
C VAL A 108 10.66 3.21 -7.07
N PHE A 109 10.50 1.98 -7.58
CA PHE A 109 9.83 0.87 -6.89
C PHE A 109 10.56 0.44 -5.61
N SER A 110 11.86 0.72 -5.46
CA SER A 110 12.59 0.40 -4.24
C SER A 110 12.13 1.22 -3.04
N ILE A 111 11.67 2.45 -3.26
CA ILE A 111 11.21 3.38 -2.20
C ILE A 111 10.04 2.80 -1.40
N PRO A 112 8.89 2.43 -2.02
CA PRO A 112 7.77 1.86 -1.28
C PRO A 112 8.13 0.53 -0.61
N VAL A 113 8.95 -0.31 -1.26
CA VAL A 113 9.36 -1.60 -0.69
C VAL A 113 10.18 -1.41 0.59
N VAL A 114 11.18 -0.53 0.58
CA VAL A 114 12.00 -0.26 1.76
C VAL A 114 11.14 0.33 2.89
N ALA A 115 10.21 1.23 2.56
CA ALA A 115 9.30 1.82 3.55
C ALA A 115 8.40 0.75 4.21
N ILE A 116 7.84 -0.17 3.43
CA ILE A 116 7.01 -1.26 3.97
C ILE A 116 7.83 -2.22 4.82
N VAL A 117 9.01 -2.65 4.33
CA VAL A 117 9.91 -3.56 5.05
C VAL A 117 10.31 -2.96 6.40
N TYR A 118 10.68 -1.68 6.42
CA TYR A 118 11.02 -0.99 7.65
C TYR A 118 9.81 -0.89 8.60
N GLY A 119 8.65 -0.49 8.08
CA GLY A 119 7.43 -0.35 8.89
C GLY A 119 6.97 -1.66 9.53
N THR A 120 7.00 -2.76 8.79
CA THR A 120 6.64 -4.09 9.32
C THR A 120 7.68 -4.63 10.29
N ALA A 121 8.98 -4.49 10.00
CA ALA A 121 10.06 -4.91 10.89
C ALA A 121 10.03 -4.14 12.21
N ALA A 122 9.84 -2.82 12.17
CA ALA A 122 9.72 -1.99 13.36
C ALA A 122 8.49 -2.36 14.21
N THR A 123 7.38 -2.71 13.56
CA THR A 123 6.17 -3.21 14.26
C THR A 123 6.45 -4.54 14.95
N LEU A 124 7.10 -5.48 14.26
CA LEU A 124 7.44 -6.79 14.80
C LEU A 124 8.41 -6.69 15.99
N GLN A 125 9.46 -5.88 15.87
CA GLN A 125 10.42 -5.63 16.95
C GLN A 125 9.71 -5.04 18.17
N THR A 126 8.80 -4.10 17.95
CA THR A 126 8.05 -3.46 19.03
C THR A 126 7.21 -4.48 19.79
N LEU A 127 6.50 -5.37 19.07
CA LEU A 127 5.69 -6.42 19.69
C LEU A 127 6.54 -7.37 20.52
N TRP A 128 7.67 -7.82 19.97
CA TRP A 128 8.57 -8.77 20.64
C TRP A 128 9.16 -8.19 21.93
N VAL A 129 9.43 -6.89 21.99
CA VAL A 129 9.93 -6.22 23.20
C VAL A 129 8.85 -6.06 24.26
N THR A 130 7.57 -6.00 23.88
CA THR A 130 6.45 -5.75 24.80
C THR A 130 5.72 -6.99 25.31
N THR A 131 5.95 -8.15 24.71
CA THR A 131 5.44 -9.47 25.16
C THR A 131 6.42 -10.16 26.08
#